data_AF-A0A1N7E4F7-F1
#
_entry.id   AF-A0A1N7E4F7-F1
#
_cell.length_a   1.000
_cell.length_b   1.000
_cell.length_c   1.000
_cell.angle_alpha   90.00
_cell.angle_beta   90.00
_cell.angle_gamma   90.00
#
_symmetry.space_group_name_H-M   'P 1'
#
loop_
_entity.id
_entity.type
_entity.pdbx_description
1 polymer ?
#
loop_
_entity_poly.entity_id
_entity_poly.type
_entity_poly.pdbx_seq_one_letter_code
_entity_poly.pdbx_strand_id
1 'polypeptide(L)'
;MSNHSDATEFPNELAYSADRDRGILTPSDREFLIGRKSDYTEHSKKQKRNRIRRRLRNAILDCTILFEHLEHRDRETVFNPDDDARDAYTRGITDMLAFLHLGTMGYYTPFKDMLGQGVNKAEQELAGSDYRMVNVEFNVDPVGQIDVDEVIDKLEFGDFEDITDEELRVFVRLLAESEDFSATSMRSDMKEQMSEFIEKINAAAAQRDQRVEELND
;
A
#
# COMPACT_ATOMS: atom_id res chain seq x y z
N MET A 1 -14.33 13.57 33.38
CA MET A 1 -15.31 13.29 32.31
C MET A 1 -14.79 13.91 31.03
N SER A 2 -15.07 13.24 29.90
CA SER A 2 -14.47 13.41 28.57
C SER A 2 -13.12 12.72 28.38
N ASN A 3 -13.21 11.40 28.18
CA ASN A 3 -12.20 10.65 27.45
C ASN A 3 -12.65 10.69 25.98
N HIS A 4 -12.09 11.60 25.19
CA HIS A 4 -12.13 11.50 23.73
C HIS A 4 -11.04 10.50 23.35
N SER A 5 -11.43 9.23 23.24
CA SER A 5 -10.66 8.26 22.47
C SER A 5 -10.82 8.66 21.01
N ASP A 6 -9.79 9.33 20.49
CA ASP A 6 -9.60 9.53 19.06
C ASP A 6 -9.54 8.14 18.43
N ALA A 7 -10.65 7.73 17.82
CA ALA A 7 -10.79 6.46 17.13
C ALA A 7 -10.10 6.58 15.77
N THR A 8 -8.78 6.53 15.77
CA THR A 8 -8.00 6.20 14.58
C THR A 8 -7.82 4.68 14.56
N GLU A 9 -8.93 3.94 14.42
CA GLU A 9 -8.90 2.51 14.14
C GLU A 9 -8.31 2.29 12.74
N PHE A 10 -7.28 1.45 12.67
CA PHE A 10 -6.44 1.31 11.50
C PHE A 10 -7.21 0.65 10.34
N PRO A 11 -7.11 1.13 9.09
CA PRO A 11 -7.85 0.62 7.92
C PRO A 11 -7.51 -0.83 7.51
N ASN A 12 -6.68 -1.54 8.27
CA ASN A 12 -6.38 -2.96 8.09
C ASN A 12 -7.49 -3.86 8.67
N GLU A 13 -8.37 -3.34 9.51
CA GLU A 13 -9.32 -4.17 10.28
C GLU A 13 -10.40 -4.85 9.44
N LEU A 14 -10.93 -4.22 8.38
CA LEU A 14 -12.10 -4.79 7.69
C LEU A 14 -11.79 -6.11 6.96
N ALA A 15 -10.62 -6.24 6.33
CA ALA A 15 -10.22 -7.47 5.66
C ALA A 15 -10.10 -8.65 6.65
N TYR A 16 -9.61 -8.36 7.86
CA TYR A 16 -9.37 -9.31 8.94
C TYR A 16 -10.50 -9.34 9.98
N SER A 17 -11.58 -8.58 9.81
CA SER A 17 -12.71 -8.52 10.74
C SER A 17 -13.47 -9.84 10.78
N ALA A 18 -13.70 -10.39 11.96
CA ALA A 18 -14.42 -11.65 12.12
C ALA A 18 -15.88 -11.51 11.65
N ASP A 19 -16.50 -10.36 11.94
CA ASP A 19 -17.93 -10.09 11.74
C ASP A 19 -18.28 -9.71 10.30
N ARG A 20 -17.30 -9.53 9.42
CA ARG A 20 -17.56 -9.25 8.00
C ARG A 20 -18.27 -10.42 7.32
N ASP A 21 -19.29 -10.09 6.54
CA ASP A 21 -20.03 -11.03 5.71
C ASP A 21 -19.14 -11.83 4.75
N ARG A 22 -19.68 -12.97 4.29
CA ARG A 22 -18.97 -13.86 3.38
C ARG A 22 -18.75 -13.17 2.03
N GLY A 23 -17.54 -13.25 1.53
CA GLY A 23 -17.24 -13.00 0.12
C GLY A 23 -16.96 -14.33 -0.59
N ILE A 24 -15.91 -14.36 -1.40
CA ILE A 24 -15.34 -15.59 -1.97
C ILE A 24 -14.93 -16.57 -0.85
N LEU A 25 -14.34 -16.04 0.22
CA LEU A 25 -13.96 -16.80 1.40
C LEU A 25 -15.10 -16.80 2.41
N THR A 26 -15.40 -17.99 2.96
CA THR A 26 -16.26 -18.08 4.15
C THR A 26 -15.51 -17.60 5.39
N PRO A 27 -16.21 -17.21 6.49
CA PRO A 27 -15.55 -16.84 7.75
C PRO A 27 -14.54 -17.90 8.21
N SER A 28 -14.93 -19.18 8.15
CA SER A 28 -14.03 -20.30 8.50
C SER A 28 -12.84 -20.45 7.53
N ASP A 29 -12.95 -20.05 6.26
CA ASP A 29 -11.80 -20.05 5.35
C ASP A 29 -10.82 -18.92 5.69
N ARG A 30 -11.33 -17.75 6.07
CA ARG A 30 -10.51 -16.62 6.54
C ARG A 30 -9.75 -17.02 7.80
N GLU A 31 -10.42 -17.56 8.81
CA GLU A 31 -9.77 -18.06 10.04
C GLU A 31 -8.65 -19.07 9.76
N PHE A 32 -8.88 -19.98 8.81
CA PHE A 32 -7.89 -20.97 8.42
C PHE A 32 -6.68 -20.37 7.71
N LEU A 33 -6.89 -19.42 6.79
CA LEU A 33 -5.78 -18.78 6.05
C LEU A 33 -4.98 -17.82 6.94
N ILE A 34 -5.64 -17.10 7.84
CA ILE A 34 -5.01 -16.18 8.80
C ILE A 34 -4.35 -16.96 9.94
N GLY A 35 -4.69 -18.24 10.13
CA GLY A 35 -4.12 -19.08 11.19
C GLY A 35 -4.74 -18.88 12.57
N ARG A 36 -5.89 -18.20 12.66
CA ARG A 36 -6.63 -18.00 13.93
C ARG A 36 -7.23 -19.30 14.48
N LYS A 37 -7.44 -20.28 13.62
CA LYS A 37 -7.92 -21.62 13.99
C LYS A 37 -6.93 -22.68 13.52
N SER A 38 -6.40 -23.47 14.45
CA SER A 38 -5.26 -24.38 14.22
C SER A 38 -5.59 -25.86 14.46
N ASP A 39 -6.78 -26.20 14.94
CA ASP A 39 -7.27 -27.55 15.26
C ASP A 39 -7.66 -28.39 14.02
N TYR A 40 -6.91 -28.24 12.92
CA TYR A 40 -7.15 -29.00 11.70
C TYR A 40 -6.21 -30.20 11.58
N THR A 41 -6.77 -31.38 11.35
CA THR A 41 -5.99 -32.53 10.85
C THR A 41 -5.43 -32.24 9.46
N GLU A 42 -4.32 -32.88 9.07
CA GLU A 42 -3.72 -32.70 7.75
C GLU A 42 -4.70 -32.97 6.59
N HIS A 43 -5.54 -33.99 6.75
CA HIS A 43 -6.61 -34.27 5.78
C HIS A 43 -7.60 -33.10 5.69
N SER A 44 -8.03 -32.53 6.82
CA SER A 44 -8.94 -31.37 6.86
C SER A 44 -8.30 -30.12 6.24
N LYS A 45 -7.01 -29.86 6.50
CA LYS A 45 -6.27 -28.75 5.86
C LYS A 45 -6.27 -28.89 4.34
N LYS A 46 -5.96 -30.09 3.83
CA LYS A 46 -5.96 -30.39 2.39
C LYS A 46 -7.33 -30.16 1.76
N GLN A 47 -8.39 -30.67 2.39
CA GLN A 47 -9.77 -30.49 1.91
C GLN A 47 -10.17 -29.01 1.90
N LYS A 48 -9.82 -28.25 2.93
CA LYS A 48 -10.13 -26.83 3.02
C LYS A 48 -9.40 -26.02 1.93
N ARG A 49 -8.09 -26.25 1.72
CA ARG A 49 -7.33 -25.64 0.61
C ARG A 49 -7.97 -25.95 -0.76
N ASN A 50 -8.40 -27.19 -0.98
CA ASN A 50 -9.09 -27.57 -2.22
C ASN A 50 -10.39 -26.79 -2.44
N ARG A 51 -11.21 -26.64 -1.39
CA ARG A 51 -12.47 -25.87 -1.46
C ARG A 51 -12.21 -24.40 -1.74
N ILE A 52 -11.23 -23.79 -1.08
CA ILE A 52 -10.83 -22.40 -1.30
C ILE A 52 -10.41 -22.20 -2.77
N ARG A 53 -9.53 -23.05 -3.30
CA ARG A 53 -9.12 -22.99 -4.71
C ARG A 53 -10.29 -23.13 -5.68
N ARG A 54 -11.22 -24.05 -5.41
CA ARG A 54 -12.41 -24.23 -6.24
C ARG A 54 -13.30 -22.99 -6.21
N ARG A 55 -13.56 -22.41 -5.03
CA ARG A 55 -14.34 -21.17 -4.90
C ARG A 55 -13.69 -20.02 -5.65
N LEU A 56 -12.39 -19.82 -5.47
CA LEU A 56 -11.65 -18.76 -6.14
C LEU A 56 -11.74 -18.88 -7.67
N ARG A 57 -11.58 -20.09 -8.22
CA ARG A 57 -11.73 -20.31 -9.67
C ARG A 57 -13.13 -19.96 -10.18
N ASN A 58 -14.18 -20.32 -9.44
CA ASN A 58 -15.54 -19.96 -9.84
C ASN A 58 -15.78 -18.44 -9.70
N ALA A 59 -15.29 -17.81 -8.62
CA ALA A 59 -15.42 -16.37 -8.44
C ALA A 59 -14.75 -15.56 -9.56
N ILE A 60 -13.62 -16.02 -10.10
CA ILE A 60 -12.99 -15.40 -11.27
C ILE A 60 -13.91 -15.48 -12.50
N LEU A 61 -14.65 -16.58 -12.68
CA LEU A 61 -15.63 -16.71 -13.77
C LEU A 61 -16.87 -15.85 -13.51
N ASP A 62 -17.28 -15.72 -12.24
CA ASP A 62 -18.40 -14.86 -11.85
C ASP A 62 -18.13 -13.39 -12.21
N CYS A 63 -16.87 -12.93 -12.23
CA CYS A 63 -16.52 -11.58 -12.70
C CYS A 63 -16.94 -11.32 -14.16
N THR A 64 -16.96 -12.34 -15.03
CA THR A 64 -17.51 -12.21 -16.39
C THR A 64 -19.01 -11.92 -16.34
N ILE A 65 -19.74 -12.67 -15.54
CA ILE A 65 -21.20 -12.50 -15.37
C ILE A 65 -21.50 -11.11 -14.78
N LEU A 66 -20.77 -10.69 -13.76
CA LEU A 66 -20.93 -9.38 -13.13
C LEU A 66 -20.63 -8.25 -14.10
N PHE A 67 -19.58 -8.37 -14.92
CA PHE A 67 -19.24 -7.35 -15.90
C PHE A 67 -20.33 -7.20 -16.97
N GLU A 68 -20.85 -8.32 -17.48
CA GLU A 68 -21.81 -8.35 -18.59
C GLU A 68 -23.25 -8.08 -18.19
N HIS A 69 -23.62 -8.34 -16.92
CA HIS A 69 -25.02 -8.35 -16.51
C HIS A 69 -25.35 -7.52 -15.25
N LEU A 70 -24.35 -7.06 -14.49
CA LEU A 70 -24.64 -6.16 -13.35
C LEU A 70 -24.96 -4.77 -13.88
N GLU A 71 -26.11 -4.24 -13.48
CA GLU A 71 -26.55 -2.89 -13.88
C GLU A 71 -25.55 -1.82 -13.40
N HIS A 72 -25.43 -0.73 -14.18
CA HIS A 72 -24.52 0.36 -13.86
C HIS A 72 -24.77 0.94 -12.45
N ARG A 73 -26.03 1.10 -12.04
CA ARG A 73 -26.39 1.63 -10.72
C ARG A 73 -25.89 0.75 -9.58
N ASP A 74 -26.00 -0.57 -9.73
CA ASP A 74 -25.53 -1.51 -8.72
C ASP A 74 -23.99 -1.51 -8.66
N ARG A 75 -23.33 -1.37 -9.83
CA ARG A 75 -21.88 -1.19 -9.91
C ARG A 75 -21.43 0.07 -9.18
N GLU A 76 -22.10 1.21 -9.36
CA GLU A 76 -21.82 2.45 -8.64
C GLU A 76 -22.00 2.30 -7.13
N THR A 77 -22.97 1.50 -6.70
CA THR A 77 -23.18 1.23 -5.27
C THR A 77 -22.01 0.44 -4.67
N VAL A 78 -21.48 -0.54 -5.40
CA VAL A 78 -20.32 -1.34 -4.95
C VAL A 78 -19.03 -0.51 -4.93
N PHE A 79 -18.85 0.40 -5.89
CA PHE A 79 -17.66 1.24 -6.04
C PHE A 79 -17.91 2.69 -5.63
N ASN A 80 -18.78 2.92 -4.64
CA ASN A 80 -19.15 4.25 -4.18
C ASN A 80 -17.91 5.00 -3.62
N PRO A 81 -17.50 6.13 -4.21
CA PRO A 81 -16.34 6.88 -3.74
C PRO A 81 -16.54 7.55 -2.37
N ASP A 82 -17.78 7.68 -1.91
CA ASP A 82 -18.14 8.29 -0.63
C ASP A 82 -18.39 7.25 0.48
N ASP A 83 -18.08 5.96 0.24
CA ASP A 83 -18.21 4.91 1.25
C ASP A 83 -17.12 5.03 2.33
N ASP A 84 -17.50 4.91 3.60
CA ASP A 84 -16.57 4.97 4.75
C ASP A 84 -15.46 3.90 4.67
N ALA A 85 -15.73 2.77 4.02
CA ALA A 85 -14.78 1.67 3.83
C ALA A 85 -13.97 1.76 2.52
N ARG A 86 -14.06 2.87 1.77
CA ARG A 86 -13.39 3.06 0.47
C ARG A 86 -11.90 2.70 0.47
N ASP A 87 -11.17 3.09 1.52
CA ASP A 87 -9.72 2.82 1.60
C ASP A 87 -9.43 1.32 1.75
N ALA A 88 -10.27 0.60 2.51
CA ALA A 88 -10.16 -0.85 2.63
C ALA A 88 -10.50 -1.55 1.31
N TYR A 89 -11.51 -1.06 0.57
CA TYR A 89 -11.84 -1.58 -0.76
C TYR A 89 -10.74 -1.30 -1.78
N THR A 90 -10.17 -0.10 -1.78
CA THR A 90 -9.04 0.27 -2.64
C THR A 90 -7.85 -0.66 -2.42
N ARG A 91 -7.50 -0.94 -1.16
CA ARG A 91 -6.46 -1.92 -0.82
C ARG A 91 -6.80 -3.32 -1.32
N GLY A 92 -8.04 -3.78 -1.09
CA GLY A 92 -8.50 -5.08 -1.56
C GLY A 92 -8.44 -5.23 -3.08
N ILE A 93 -8.75 -4.18 -3.84
CA ILE A 93 -8.62 -4.16 -5.31
C ILE A 93 -7.15 -4.25 -5.71
N THR A 94 -6.26 -3.48 -5.06
CA THR A 94 -4.82 -3.53 -5.31
C THR A 94 -4.23 -4.92 -5.02
N ASP A 95 -4.58 -5.53 -3.89
CA ASP A 95 -4.15 -6.88 -3.52
C ASP A 95 -4.68 -7.93 -4.50
N MET A 96 -5.91 -7.75 -5.02
CA MET A 96 -6.48 -8.61 -6.06
C MET A 96 -5.69 -8.51 -7.37
N LEU A 97 -5.30 -7.31 -7.80
CA LEU A 97 -4.49 -7.11 -9.00
C LEU A 97 -3.10 -7.76 -8.83
N ALA A 98 -2.45 -7.56 -7.68
CA ALA A 98 -1.18 -8.21 -7.36
C ALA A 98 -1.31 -9.75 -7.33
N PHE A 99 -2.38 -10.27 -6.73
CA PHE A 99 -2.68 -11.70 -6.70
C PHE A 99 -2.88 -12.29 -8.11
N LEU A 100 -3.61 -11.59 -8.97
CA LEU A 100 -3.82 -12.02 -10.37
C LEU A 100 -2.52 -11.95 -11.18
N HIS A 101 -1.71 -10.91 -10.97
CA HIS A 101 -0.38 -10.81 -11.59
C HIS A 101 0.48 -12.02 -11.24
N LEU A 102 0.63 -12.33 -9.96
CA LEU A 102 1.38 -13.52 -9.50
C LEU A 102 0.76 -14.83 -10.01
N GLY A 103 -0.57 -14.94 -9.99
CA GLY A 103 -1.29 -16.14 -10.39
C GLY A 103 -1.26 -16.44 -11.89
N THR A 104 -0.98 -15.43 -12.71
CA THR A 104 -0.87 -15.53 -14.18
C THR A 104 0.58 -15.56 -14.67
N MET A 105 1.57 -15.51 -13.78
CA MET A 105 2.96 -15.76 -14.13
C MET A 105 3.10 -17.11 -14.84
N GLY A 106 3.62 -17.09 -16.07
CA GLY A 106 3.77 -18.27 -16.92
C GLY A 106 2.56 -18.60 -17.81
N TYR A 107 1.51 -17.78 -17.82
CA TYR A 107 0.44 -17.90 -18.80
C TYR A 107 0.96 -17.51 -20.20
N TYR A 108 0.33 -18.07 -21.24
CA TYR A 108 0.63 -17.71 -22.62
C TYR A 108 0.34 -16.23 -22.90
N THR A 109 -0.77 -15.72 -22.35
CA THR A 109 -1.10 -14.30 -22.41
C THR A 109 -0.45 -13.59 -21.21
N PRO A 110 0.44 -12.61 -21.43
CA PRO A 110 0.99 -11.78 -20.36
C PRO A 110 -0.10 -11.02 -19.58
N PHE A 111 0.14 -10.80 -18.29
CA PHE A 111 -0.79 -10.04 -17.44
C PHE A 111 -1.09 -8.64 -17.97
N LYS A 112 -0.09 -7.93 -18.51
CA LYS A 112 -0.26 -6.59 -19.10
C LYS A 112 -1.29 -6.58 -20.24
N ASP A 113 -1.32 -7.64 -21.04
CA ASP A 113 -2.25 -7.74 -22.18
C ASP A 113 -3.67 -8.04 -21.67
N MET A 114 -3.80 -8.86 -20.63
CA MET A 114 -5.09 -9.08 -19.95
C MET A 114 -5.63 -7.78 -19.34
N LEU A 115 -4.78 -7.01 -18.68
CA LEU A 115 -5.13 -5.71 -18.10
C LEU A 115 -5.58 -4.73 -19.19
N GLY A 116 -4.80 -4.62 -20.26
CA GLY A 116 -5.15 -3.78 -21.41
C GLY A 116 -6.49 -4.18 -22.06
N GLN A 117 -6.76 -5.48 -22.19
CA GLN A 117 -8.06 -5.97 -22.67
C GLN A 117 -9.20 -5.61 -21.70
N GLY A 118 -8.99 -5.76 -20.39
CA GLY A 118 -9.97 -5.40 -19.37
C GLY A 118 -10.32 -3.90 -19.39
N VAL A 119 -9.32 -3.03 -19.49
CA VAL A 119 -9.52 -1.57 -19.58
C VAL A 119 -10.24 -1.20 -20.88
N ASN A 120 -9.87 -1.80 -22.02
CA ASN A 120 -10.58 -1.58 -23.29
C ASN A 120 -12.06 -1.95 -23.21
N LYS A 121 -12.40 -3.09 -22.58
CA LYS A 121 -13.81 -3.48 -22.37
C LYS A 121 -14.57 -2.44 -21.54
N ALA A 122 -13.95 -1.93 -20.47
CA ALA A 122 -14.58 -0.91 -19.63
C ALA A 122 -14.81 0.42 -20.39
N GLU A 123 -13.86 0.82 -21.24
CA GLU A 123 -14.00 2.03 -22.06
C GLU A 123 -15.06 1.90 -23.14
N GLN A 124 -15.18 0.72 -23.77
CA GLN A 124 -16.26 0.41 -24.72
C GLN A 124 -17.64 0.53 -24.06
N GLU A 125 -17.78 -0.05 -22.86
CA GLU A 125 -19.00 0.05 -22.06
C GLU A 125 -19.36 1.50 -21.73
N LEU A 126 -18.37 2.30 -21.28
CA LEU A 126 -18.56 3.71 -20.95
C LEU A 126 -19.03 4.54 -22.15
N ALA A 127 -18.58 4.20 -23.35
CA ALA A 127 -19.01 4.88 -24.58
C ALA A 127 -20.29 4.31 -25.21
N GLY A 128 -20.83 3.21 -24.68
CA GLY A 128 -21.91 2.47 -25.33
C GLY A 128 -21.56 2.06 -26.77
N SER A 129 -20.28 1.78 -27.03
CA SER A 129 -19.77 1.54 -28.39
C SER A 129 -18.60 0.57 -28.37
N ASP A 130 -18.74 -0.51 -29.14
CA ASP A 130 -17.69 -1.52 -29.35
C ASP A 130 -16.46 -0.96 -30.08
N TYR A 131 -16.56 0.25 -30.64
CA TYR A 131 -15.51 0.86 -31.46
C TYR A 131 -14.68 1.92 -30.71
N ARG A 132 -14.93 2.16 -29.41
CA ARG A 132 -14.02 2.99 -28.62
C ARG A 132 -12.74 2.21 -28.35
N MET A 133 -11.69 2.56 -29.07
CA MET A 133 -10.35 2.02 -28.85
C MET A 133 -9.58 2.97 -27.95
N VAL A 134 -8.99 2.43 -26.88
CA VAL A 134 -8.04 3.18 -26.05
C VAL A 134 -6.65 2.55 -26.16
N ASN A 135 -5.64 3.41 -26.17
CA ASN A 135 -4.27 2.93 -26.01
C ASN A 135 -3.99 2.78 -24.52
N VAL A 136 -3.75 1.55 -24.06
CA VAL A 136 -3.38 1.26 -22.67
C VAL A 136 -1.91 0.95 -22.65
N GLU A 137 -1.13 1.89 -22.13
CA GLU A 137 0.30 1.70 -21.92
C GLU A 137 0.53 1.24 -20.47
N PHE A 138 1.01 0.01 -20.31
CA PHE A 138 1.36 -0.58 -19.02
C PHE A 138 2.80 -1.09 -19.08
N ASN A 139 3.71 -0.24 -18.59
CA ASN A 139 5.13 -0.55 -18.49
C ASN A 139 5.43 -0.93 -17.05
N VAL A 140 6.03 -2.11 -16.87
CA VAL A 140 6.61 -2.54 -15.61
C VAL A 140 8.08 -2.73 -15.90
N ASP A 141 8.86 -1.71 -15.59
CA ASP A 141 10.31 -1.80 -15.64
C ASP A 141 10.75 -2.34 -14.28
N PRO A 142 11.23 -3.59 -14.20
CA PRO A 142 11.85 -4.06 -12.98
C PRO A 142 13.13 -3.24 -12.80
N VAL A 143 13.03 -2.17 -12.02
CA VAL A 143 14.19 -1.64 -11.31
C VAL A 143 14.82 -2.83 -10.58
N GLY A 144 16.14 -2.98 -10.71
CA GLY A 144 16.87 -4.08 -10.11
C GLY A 144 16.56 -4.24 -8.63
N GLN A 145 17.03 -5.32 -8.01
CA GLN A 145 16.95 -5.43 -6.56
C GLN A 145 17.63 -4.20 -5.96
N ILE A 146 16.84 -3.31 -5.37
CA ILE A 146 17.36 -2.11 -4.71
C ILE A 146 18.17 -2.60 -3.52
N ASP A 147 19.47 -2.33 -3.57
CA ASP A 147 20.36 -2.61 -2.46
C ASP A 147 20.19 -1.49 -1.42
N VAL A 148 19.45 -1.81 -0.35
CA VAL A 148 19.12 -0.85 0.70
C VAL A 148 20.38 -0.35 1.39
N ASP A 149 21.41 -1.20 1.50
CA ASP A 149 22.68 -0.83 2.10
C ASP A 149 23.37 0.24 1.23
N GLU A 150 23.32 0.10 -0.10
CA GLU A 150 23.80 1.12 -1.04
C GLU A 150 23.03 2.44 -0.92
N VAL A 151 21.71 2.39 -0.72
CA VAL A 151 20.90 3.60 -0.50
C VAL A 151 21.25 4.28 0.82
N ILE A 152 21.54 3.52 1.89
CA ILE A 152 22.00 4.06 3.17
C ILE A 152 23.34 4.74 3.00
N ASP A 153 24.30 4.09 2.32
CA ASP A 153 25.61 4.66 2.03
C ASP A 153 25.46 6.00 1.28
N LYS A 154 24.65 6.06 0.21
CA LYS A 154 24.39 7.30 -0.54
C LYS A 154 23.82 8.41 0.36
N LEU A 155 22.91 8.09 1.27
CA LEU A 155 22.32 9.05 2.22
C LEU A 155 23.34 9.53 3.28
N GLU A 156 24.19 8.64 3.78
CA GLU A 156 25.22 8.96 4.77
C GLU A 156 26.35 9.82 4.18
N PHE A 157 26.76 9.56 2.94
CA PHE A 157 27.79 10.33 2.25
C PHE A 157 27.28 11.63 1.60
N GLY A 158 25.96 11.83 1.57
CA GLY A 158 25.33 13.04 1.04
C GLY A 158 25.19 13.05 -0.49
N ASP A 159 25.26 11.88 -1.12
CA ASP A 159 25.17 11.67 -2.57
C ASP A 159 23.71 11.64 -3.03
N PHE A 160 22.92 12.66 -2.65
CA PHE A 160 21.49 12.72 -2.91
C PHE A 160 21.14 12.77 -4.42
N GLU A 161 22.07 13.19 -5.26
CA GLU A 161 21.88 13.26 -6.72
C GLU A 161 21.86 11.87 -7.38
N ASP A 162 22.42 10.86 -6.73
CA ASP A 162 22.52 9.47 -7.22
C ASP A 162 21.45 8.55 -6.63
N ILE A 163 20.50 9.12 -5.87
CA ILE A 163 19.35 8.40 -5.28
C ILE A 163 18.13 8.60 -6.17
N THR A 164 17.56 7.50 -6.63
CA THR A 164 16.30 7.47 -7.39
C THR A 164 15.08 7.58 -6.48
N ASP A 165 13.95 8.04 -7.03
CA ASP A 165 12.68 8.13 -6.30
C ASP A 165 12.19 6.76 -5.79
N GLU A 166 12.47 5.69 -6.54
CA GLU A 166 12.19 4.30 -6.15
C GLU A 166 13.04 3.84 -4.96
N GLU A 167 14.35 4.10 -4.99
CA GLU A 167 15.26 3.83 -3.86
C GLU A 167 14.80 4.55 -2.59
N LEU A 168 14.43 5.83 -2.72
CA LEU A 168 13.91 6.63 -1.61
C LEU A 168 12.59 6.07 -1.07
N ARG A 169 11.68 5.63 -1.96
CA ARG A 169 10.39 5.06 -1.56
C ARG A 169 10.54 3.73 -0.84
N VAL A 170 11.45 2.87 -1.30
CA VAL A 170 11.77 1.60 -0.63
C VAL A 170 12.39 1.86 0.73
N PHE A 171 13.34 2.79 0.82
CA PHE A 171 13.97 3.20 2.08
C PHE A 171 12.94 3.73 3.09
N VAL A 172 12.06 4.65 2.67
CA VAL A 172 10.98 5.19 3.53
C VAL A 172 10.03 4.09 4.01
N ARG A 173 9.71 3.12 3.15
CA ARG A 173 8.87 1.98 3.53
C ARG A 173 9.57 1.09 4.57
N LEU A 174 10.85 0.79 4.39
CA LEU A 174 11.63 0.02 5.35
C LEU A 174 11.77 0.71 6.69
N LEU A 175 11.98 2.04 6.69
CA LEU A 175 11.96 2.84 7.91
C LEU A 175 10.60 2.74 8.61
N ALA A 176 9.50 2.93 7.88
CA ALA A 176 8.15 2.86 8.43
C ALA A 176 7.76 1.47 8.96
N GLU A 177 8.37 0.40 8.45
CA GLU A 177 8.16 -0.98 8.91
C GLU A 177 9.10 -1.37 10.07
N SER A 178 10.14 -0.58 10.38
CA SER A 178 11.08 -0.87 11.47
C SER A 178 10.54 -0.41 12.82
N GLU A 179 10.60 -1.29 13.83
CA GLU A 179 10.11 -1.00 15.19
C GLU A 179 10.91 0.11 15.91
N ASP A 180 12.12 0.38 15.43
CA ASP A 180 13.03 1.42 15.96
C ASP A 180 12.73 2.82 15.40
N PHE A 181 11.95 2.94 14.32
CA PHE A 181 11.64 4.22 13.70
C PHE A 181 10.43 4.88 14.37
N SER A 182 10.68 5.88 15.21
CA SER A 182 9.65 6.78 15.73
C SER A 182 9.76 8.14 15.06
N ALA A 183 8.76 8.49 14.23
CA ALA A 183 8.65 9.84 13.66
C ALA A 183 8.61 10.93 14.76
N THR A 184 8.18 10.57 15.96
CA THR A 184 8.17 11.45 17.13
C THR A 184 9.56 11.61 17.75
N SER A 185 10.39 10.55 17.80
CA SER A 185 11.77 10.66 18.28
C SER A 185 12.60 11.51 17.31
N MET A 186 12.52 11.28 16.00
CA MET A 186 13.23 12.10 15.02
C MET A 186 12.88 13.59 15.09
N ARG A 187 11.60 13.93 15.29
CA ARG A 187 11.18 15.33 15.48
C ARG A 187 11.73 15.93 16.78
N SER A 188 11.88 15.12 17.82
CA SER A 188 12.47 15.54 19.08
C SER A 188 13.96 15.79 18.91
N ASP A 189 14.68 14.84 18.31
CA ASP A 189 16.13 14.89 18.12
C ASP A 189 16.53 16.04 17.19
N MET A 190 15.80 16.25 16.09
CA MET A 190 16.01 17.42 15.22
C MET A 190 15.75 18.75 15.93
N LYS A 191 14.75 18.82 16.80
CA LYS A 191 14.47 20.03 17.59
C LYS A 191 15.56 20.30 18.62
N GLU A 192 16.08 19.25 19.24
CA GLU A 192 17.16 19.33 20.22
C GLU A 192 18.45 19.82 19.55
N GLN A 193 18.84 19.22 18.42
CA GLN A 193 19.98 19.66 17.63
C GLN A 193 19.84 21.11 17.12
N MET A 194 18.64 21.50 16.68
CA MET A 194 18.37 22.89 16.26
C MET A 194 18.49 23.87 17.43
N SER A 195 18.06 23.46 18.62
CA SER A 195 18.13 24.29 19.83
C SER A 195 19.59 24.48 20.27
N GLU A 196 20.40 23.42 20.27
CA GLU A 196 21.85 23.52 20.53
C GLU A 196 22.57 24.41 19.50
N PHE A 197 22.17 24.30 18.23
CA PHE A 197 22.73 25.14 17.17
C PHE A 197 22.40 26.63 17.37
N ILE A 198 21.16 26.94 17.75
CA ILE A 198 20.74 28.31 18.08
C ILE A 198 21.49 28.85 19.30
N GLU A 199 21.72 28.04 20.34
CA GLU A 199 22.50 28.45 21.50
C GLU A 199 23.96 28.77 21.13
N LYS A 200 24.59 27.95 20.29
CA LYS A 200 25.96 28.20 19.80
C LYS A 200 26.04 29.49 18.97
N ILE A 201 25.04 29.78 18.14
CA ILE A 201 24.96 31.03 17.38
C ILE A 201 24.84 32.23 18.32
N ASN A 202 23.95 32.17 19.29
CA ASN A 202 23.73 33.27 20.24
C ASN A 202 24.97 33.52 21.11
N ALA A 203 25.66 32.46 21.55
CA ALA A 203 26.91 32.56 22.30
C ALA A 203 28.03 33.19 21.45
N ALA A 204 28.14 32.80 20.17
CA ALA A 204 29.12 33.37 19.25
C ALA A 204 28.82 34.85 18.93
N ALA A 205 27.54 35.21 18.79
CA ALA A 205 27.12 36.60 18.59
C ALA A 205 27.45 37.48 19.80
N ALA A 206 27.16 37.00 21.03
CA ALA A 206 27.50 37.72 22.26
C ALA A 206 29.01 37.92 22.44
N GLN A 207 29.82 36.92 22.10
CA GLN A 207 31.29 37.06 22.10
C GLN A 207 31.78 38.04 21.05
N ARG A 208 31.13 38.10 19.88
CA ARG A 208 31.47 39.07 18.83
C ARG A 208 31.16 40.50 19.28
N ASP A 209 30.02 40.71 19.92
CA ASP A 209 29.58 42.03 20.37
C ASP A 209 30.47 42.55 21.52
N GLN A 210 30.83 41.68 22.48
CA GLN A 210 31.82 42.02 23.53
C GLN A 210 33.18 42.41 22.93
N ARG A 211 33.66 41.67 21.93
CA ARG A 211 34.95 41.95 21.29
C ARG A 211 34.94 43.25 20.47
N VAL A 212 33.78 43.66 19.96
CA VAL A 212 33.60 44.94 19.25
C VAL A 212 33.51 46.11 20.23
N GLU A 213 32.92 45.92 21.42
CA GLU A 213 32.94 46.92 22.49
C GLU A 213 34.36 47.14 23.04
N GLU A 214 35.14 46.08 23.28
CA GLU A 214 36.54 46.18 23.75
C GLU A 214 37.50 46.85 22.75
N LEU A 215 37.14 46.94 21.46
CA LEU A 215 37.94 47.59 20.42
C LEU A 215 37.57 49.07 20.22
N ASN A 216 36.45 49.52 20.79
CA ASN A 216 35.95 50.89 20.67
C ASN A 216 36.20 51.76 21.93
N ASP A 217 36.78 51.17 23.00
CA ASP A 217 37.35 51.84 24.18
C ASP A 217 38.86 52.03 24.06
#